data_AF-F9UJI0-F1
#
_entry.id   AF-F9UJI0-F1
#
_cell.length_a   1.000
_cell.length_b   1.000
_cell.length_c   1.000
_cell.angle_alpha   90.00
_cell.angle_beta   90.00
_cell.angle_gamma   90.00
#
_symmetry.space_group_name_H-M   'P 1'
#
loop_
_entity.id
_entity.type
_entity.pdbx_description
1 polymer ?
#
loop_
_entity_poly.entity_id
_entity_poly.type
_entity_poly.pdbx_seq_one_letter_code
_entity_poly.pdbx_strand_id
1 'polypeptide(L)'
;MMNERLQLAKQLLKEDGVIFVSIDDNEQAYLKILMDEIFGEENFIANIIWNKGGGKSDSNYLSIRTEYVLTYAKNKKISKLNKKNSDINSYKLIDERGRYTLSSFSRQGLTYTKSLDYPISAPDGSFIYPGDSYDLFVERQNGNFKVRDWRWTLSREEFNKRLKNNEIVFINKNIKGINKWKVYYKSYFEDKQTPFSNYIEEHTNAKGSAEIKNIFNGERIFDFPKNIGLLMHIINLNINKNARILDFFAGSGTTGHAVLELNKKDGGSRIFTLVTNNENDIATNITYERLYRINRGVGTNGELFEWSKKNEPYNSNLSVFNINYLNIGLNEINQLNKLLKDVNKMLKDFGVKNIIQDSNNLLSKLRSLKPLEDK
;
A
#
# COMPACT_ATOMS: atom_id res chain seq x y z
N MET A 1 -19.24 -6.47 -15.87
CA MET A 1 -19.47 -5.54 -14.73
C MET A 1 -18.30 -4.58 -14.48
N MET A 2 -17.05 -5.05 -14.41
CA MET A 2 -15.91 -4.17 -14.08
C MET A 2 -15.37 -3.31 -15.23
N ASN A 3 -15.54 -3.73 -16.48
CA ASN A 3 -15.02 -3.02 -17.66
C ASN A 3 -15.42 -1.53 -17.69
N GLU A 4 -16.73 -1.25 -17.71
CA GLU A 4 -17.25 0.12 -17.77
C GLU A 4 -16.79 0.99 -16.58
N ARG A 5 -16.76 0.40 -15.37
CA ARG A 5 -16.32 1.10 -14.16
C ARG A 5 -14.85 1.48 -14.24
N LEU A 6 -13.98 0.58 -14.71
CA LEU A 6 -12.55 0.81 -14.86
C LEU A 6 -12.25 1.81 -16.00
N GLN A 7 -13.02 1.77 -17.08
CA GLN A 7 -12.93 2.78 -18.14
C GLN A 7 -13.25 4.18 -17.63
N LEU A 8 -14.34 4.33 -16.86
CA LEU A 8 -14.69 5.60 -16.21
C LEU A 8 -13.64 6.03 -15.19
N ALA A 9 -13.11 5.09 -14.39
CA ALA A 9 -12.03 5.39 -13.45
C ALA A 9 -10.79 5.93 -14.16
N LYS A 10 -10.39 5.35 -15.31
CA LYS A 10 -9.28 5.86 -16.13
C LYS A 10 -9.52 7.28 -16.63
N GLN A 11 -10.76 7.62 -16.99
CA GLN A 11 -11.12 8.98 -17.42
C GLN A 11 -10.98 10.00 -16.27
N LEU A 12 -11.34 9.61 -15.05
CA LEU A 12 -11.26 10.47 -13.86
C LEU A 12 -9.84 10.64 -13.31
N LEU A 13 -8.93 9.68 -13.58
CA LEU A 13 -7.54 9.79 -13.18
C LEU A 13 -6.84 10.96 -13.89
N LYS A 14 -6.02 11.69 -13.13
CA LYS A 14 -5.00 12.58 -13.71
C LYS A 14 -3.95 11.77 -14.47
N GLU A 15 -3.23 12.42 -15.37
CA GLU A 15 -2.15 11.77 -16.15
C GLU A 15 -1.07 11.14 -15.26
N ASP A 16 -0.72 11.77 -14.14
CA ASP A 16 0.21 11.24 -13.13
C ASP A 16 -0.47 10.31 -12.10
N GLY A 17 -1.78 10.11 -12.21
CA GLY A 17 -2.61 9.34 -11.29
C GLY A 17 -2.32 7.84 -11.34
N VAL A 18 -2.64 7.18 -10.23
CA VAL A 18 -2.46 5.74 -10.04
C VAL A 18 -3.75 5.13 -9.49
N ILE A 19 -4.01 3.88 -9.86
CA ILE A 19 -5.12 3.07 -9.37
C ILE A 19 -4.59 1.81 -8.70
N PHE A 20 -5.24 1.44 -7.60
CA PHE A 20 -4.96 0.23 -6.84
C PHE A 20 -6.25 -0.59 -6.77
N VAL A 21 -6.18 -1.86 -7.14
CA VAL A 21 -7.36 -2.76 -7.11
C VAL A 21 -7.03 -4.02 -6.33
N SER A 22 -7.62 -4.15 -5.14
CA SER A 22 -7.51 -5.37 -4.33
C SER A 22 -8.30 -6.51 -4.97
N ILE A 23 -7.70 -7.70 -5.04
CA ILE A 23 -8.32 -8.89 -5.62
C ILE A 23 -7.73 -10.16 -4.99
N ASP A 24 -8.51 -11.23 -4.90
CA ASP A 24 -8.03 -12.56 -4.50
C ASP A 24 -7.66 -13.40 -5.74
N ASP A 25 -7.27 -14.67 -5.54
CA ASP A 25 -6.85 -15.55 -6.64
C ASP A 25 -7.96 -15.85 -7.67
N ASN A 26 -9.24 -15.73 -7.30
CA ASN A 26 -10.34 -16.19 -8.14
C ASN A 26 -10.43 -15.43 -9.48
N GLU A 27 -10.22 -14.12 -9.42
CA GLU A 27 -10.42 -13.22 -10.57
C GLU A 27 -9.16 -12.41 -10.91
N GLN A 28 -8.04 -12.62 -10.21
CA GLN A 28 -6.83 -11.81 -10.39
C GLN A 28 -6.30 -11.83 -11.82
N ALA A 29 -6.27 -13.02 -12.46
CA ALA A 29 -5.75 -13.16 -13.81
C ALA A 29 -6.64 -12.45 -14.85
N TYR A 30 -7.95 -12.65 -14.76
CA TYR A 30 -8.92 -12.00 -15.66
C TYR A 30 -8.93 -10.47 -15.48
N LEU A 31 -8.88 -10.02 -14.22
CA LEU A 31 -8.79 -8.59 -13.92
C LEU A 31 -7.48 -7.97 -14.44
N LYS A 32 -6.35 -8.68 -14.33
CA LYS A 32 -5.07 -8.22 -14.89
C LYS A 32 -5.16 -8.00 -16.40
N ILE A 33 -5.71 -8.97 -17.13
CA ILE A 33 -5.89 -8.86 -18.59
C ILE A 33 -6.81 -7.68 -18.93
N LEU A 34 -7.94 -7.54 -18.24
CA LEU A 34 -8.86 -6.42 -18.45
C LEU A 34 -8.20 -5.06 -18.16
N MET A 35 -7.39 -4.97 -17.11
CA MET A 35 -6.66 -3.76 -16.79
C MET A 35 -5.54 -3.46 -17.79
N ASP A 36 -4.88 -4.47 -18.37
CA ASP A 36 -3.93 -4.27 -19.49
C ASP A 36 -4.61 -3.67 -20.71
N GLU A 37 -5.80 -4.16 -21.08
CA GLU A 37 -6.58 -3.61 -22.18
C GLU A 37 -6.99 -2.16 -21.91
N ILE A 38 -7.48 -1.87 -20.70
CA ILE A 38 -8.00 -0.53 -20.36
C ILE A 38 -6.87 0.47 -20.14
N PHE A 39 -5.84 0.13 -19.37
CA PHE A 39 -4.78 1.07 -18.96
C PHE A 39 -3.53 1.02 -19.84
N GLY A 40 -3.35 -0.04 -20.64
CA GLY A 40 -2.10 -0.34 -21.35
C GLY A 40 -1.16 -1.14 -20.45
N GLU A 41 -0.63 -2.25 -20.97
CA GLU A 41 0.34 -3.10 -20.26
C GLU A 41 1.59 -2.31 -19.84
N GLU A 42 2.02 -1.34 -20.65
CA GLU A 42 3.16 -0.48 -20.36
C GLU A 42 2.96 0.39 -19.12
N ASN A 43 1.70 0.61 -18.71
CA ASN A 43 1.33 1.38 -17.53
C ASN A 43 1.15 0.53 -16.27
N PHE A 44 1.33 -0.79 -16.35
CA PHE A 44 1.40 -1.66 -15.19
C PHE A 44 2.59 -1.31 -14.30
N ILE A 45 2.36 -1.06 -13.01
CA ILE A 45 3.41 -0.74 -12.04
C ILE A 45 3.89 -2.02 -11.37
N ALA A 46 3.00 -2.71 -10.68
CA ALA A 46 3.32 -3.90 -9.89
C ALA A 46 2.05 -4.67 -9.50
N ASN A 47 2.24 -5.96 -9.24
CA ASN A 47 1.30 -6.75 -8.45
C ASN A 47 1.83 -6.77 -7.02
N ILE A 48 1.14 -6.07 -6.11
CA ILE A 48 1.49 -6.07 -4.70
C ILE A 48 0.87 -7.31 -4.06
N ILE A 49 1.71 -8.15 -3.45
CA ILE A 49 1.28 -9.31 -2.69
C ILE A 49 1.12 -8.88 -1.23
N TRP A 50 -0.10 -8.95 -0.72
CA TRP A 50 -0.40 -8.63 0.67
C TRP A 50 -0.65 -9.90 1.47
N ASN A 51 0.11 -10.08 2.55
CA ASN A 51 -0.12 -11.15 3.52
C ASN A 51 -1.30 -10.75 4.42
N LYS A 52 -2.47 -11.32 4.17
CA LYS A 52 -3.68 -11.08 4.96
C LYS A 52 -3.62 -11.69 6.38
N GLY A 53 -2.53 -12.37 6.72
CA GLY A 53 -2.35 -13.12 7.96
C GLY A 53 -2.91 -14.53 7.85
N GLY A 54 -3.10 -15.19 8.99
CA GLY A 54 -3.78 -16.49 8.99
C GLY A 54 -4.21 -16.92 10.38
N GLY A 55 -5.22 -17.80 10.42
CA GLY A 55 -5.68 -18.58 11.57
C GLY A 55 -5.60 -20.07 11.26
N LYS A 56 -6.27 -20.92 12.06
CA LYS A 56 -6.42 -22.34 11.73
C LYS A 56 -7.06 -22.46 10.34
N SER A 57 -6.49 -23.32 9.51
CA SER A 57 -6.90 -23.54 8.13
C SER A 57 -7.23 -25.00 7.97
N ASP A 58 -8.50 -25.32 7.79
CA ASP A 58 -9.00 -26.68 7.58
C ASP A 58 -8.95 -27.09 6.09
N SER A 59 -8.17 -26.35 5.29
CA SER A 59 -7.93 -26.66 3.88
C SER A 59 -7.20 -27.99 3.74
N ASN A 60 -7.73 -28.87 2.89
CA ASN A 60 -7.09 -30.11 2.48
C ASN A 60 -5.88 -29.90 1.54
N TYR A 61 -5.68 -28.67 1.06
CA TYR A 61 -4.61 -28.31 0.14
C TYR A 61 -3.64 -27.33 0.80
N LEU A 62 -3.58 -26.09 0.33
CA LEU A 62 -2.74 -25.04 0.88
C LEU A 62 -3.56 -24.07 1.74
N SER A 63 -2.93 -23.56 2.79
CA SER A 63 -3.46 -22.41 3.53
C SER A 63 -3.11 -21.13 2.75
N ILE A 64 -4.09 -20.56 2.05
CA ILE A 64 -3.92 -19.32 1.28
C ILE A 64 -3.89 -18.13 2.23
N ARG A 65 -2.73 -17.45 2.30
CA ARG A 65 -2.47 -16.32 3.22
C ARG A 65 -2.21 -15.01 2.50
N THR A 66 -2.33 -15.00 1.19
CA THR A 66 -2.05 -13.84 0.35
C THR A 66 -3.29 -13.38 -0.40
N GLU A 67 -3.35 -12.08 -0.64
CA GLU A 67 -4.22 -11.43 -1.61
C GLU A 67 -3.37 -10.44 -2.43
N TYR A 68 -3.94 -9.92 -3.50
CA TYR A 68 -3.22 -9.09 -4.46
C TYR A 68 -3.78 -7.68 -4.50
N VAL A 69 -2.92 -6.73 -4.83
CA VAL A 69 -3.32 -5.37 -5.20
C VAL A 69 -2.65 -5.04 -6.53
N LEU A 70 -3.45 -5.08 -7.60
CA LEU A 70 -3.01 -4.67 -8.92
C LEU A 70 -2.85 -3.15 -8.96
N THR A 71 -1.66 -2.71 -9.39
CA THR A 71 -1.31 -1.29 -9.40
C THR A 71 -0.98 -0.84 -10.82
N TYR A 72 -1.70 0.18 -11.29
CA TYR A 72 -1.49 0.80 -12.60
C TYR A 72 -1.35 2.31 -12.47
N ALA A 73 -0.55 2.90 -13.36
CA ALA A 73 -0.59 4.33 -13.62
C ALA A 73 -1.58 4.64 -14.75
N LYS A 74 -2.02 5.89 -14.85
CA LYS A 74 -2.58 6.38 -16.12
C LYS A 74 -1.48 6.60 -17.15
N ASN A 75 -0.35 7.17 -16.73
CA ASN A 75 0.88 7.29 -17.52
C ASN A 75 2.11 7.03 -16.65
N LYS A 76 2.66 5.81 -16.74
CA LYS A 76 3.78 5.35 -15.89
C LYS A 76 5.06 6.19 -16.05
N LYS A 77 5.26 6.84 -17.20
CA LYS A 77 6.45 7.65 -17.46
C LYS A 77 6.51 8.91 -16.60
N ILE A 78 5.36 9.43 -16.17
CA ILE A 78 5.28 10.66 -15.37
C ILE A 78 4.81 10.44 -13.94
N SER A 79 4.13 9.32 -13.65
CA SER A 79 3.73 8.97 -12.29
C SER A 79 4.95 8.81 -11.38
N LYS A 80 4.90 9.44 -10.21
CA LYS A 80 5.95 9.34 -9.19
C LYS A 80 5.38 8.66 -7.95
N LEU A 81 5.99 7.54 -7.59
CA LEU A 81 5.71 6.88 -6.32
C LEU A 81 6.70 7.34 -5.25
N ASN A 82 6.19 7.41 -4.03
CA ASN A 82 6.95 7.68 -2.84
C ASN A 82 7.97 6.57 -2.58
N LYS A 83 9.01 6.91 -1.82
CA LYS A 83 10.07 5.98 -1.43
C LYS A 83 10.13 5.88 0.08
N LYS A 84 10.63 4.76 0.58
CA LYS A 84 10.87 4.54 2.00
C LYS A 84 12.24 5.11 2.36
N ASN A 85 12.29 5.92 3.42
CA ASN A 85 13.56 6.32 4.04
C ASN A 85 14.20 5.12 4.74
N SER A 86 15.52 5.03 4.71
CA SER A 86 16.28 4.11 5.54
C SER A 86 15.81 4.19 7.00
N ASP A 87 15.50 3.03 7.60
CA ASP A 87 15.13 2.99 9.02
C ASP A 87 16.39 3.04 9.88
N ILE A 88 16.64 4.18 10.51
CA ILE A 88 17.79 4.38 11.39
C ILE A 88 17.84 3.39 12.56
N ASN A 89 16.69 2.83 12.98
CA ASN A 89 16.62 1.86 14.07
C ASN A 89 17.16 0.48 13.68
N SER A 90 17.27 0.20 12.38
CA SER A 90 17.93 -1.02 11.89
C SER A 90 19.46 -1.00 12.09
N TYR A 91 20.04 0.19 12.33
CA TYR A 91 21.46 0.42 12.58
C TYR A 91 21.72 0.56 14.08
N LYS A 92 21.89 -0.58 14.75
CA LYS A 92 21.89 -0.70 16.22
C LYS A 92 23.20 -0.29 16.90
N LEU A 93 24.31 -0.23 16.17
CA LEU A 93 25.63 0.08 16.71
C LEU A 93 26.00 1.53 16.42
N ILE A 94 26.86 2.14 17.25
CA ILE A 94 27.28 3.55 17.11
C ILE A 94 28.78 3.65 17.33
N ASP A 95 29.46 4.43 16.49
CA ASP A 95 30.81 4.92 16.71
C ASP A 95 30.90 6.42 16.36
N GLU A 96 32.12 6.98 16.32
CA GLU A 96 32.39 8.39 16.01
C GLU A 96 31.89 8.85 14.64
N ARG A 97 31.62 7.92 13.71
CA ARG A 97 31.10 8.22 12.36
C ARG A 97 29.58 8.06 12.26
N GLY A 98 28.93 7.61 13.34
CA GLY A 98 27.48 7.50 13.45
C GLY A 98 26.97 6.08 13.60
N ARG A 99 25.68 5.90 13.31
CA ARG A 99 25.00 4.60 13.45
C ARG A 99 25.40 3.64 12.34
N TYR A 100 25.63 2.38 12.66
CA TYR A 100 25.97 1.33 11.70
C TYR A 100 25.37 -0.04 12.07
N THR A 101 25.42 -0.97 11.13
CA THR A 101 25.17 -2.40 11.34
C THR A 101 26.35 -3.21 10.83
N LEU A 102 26.45 -4.47 11.26
CA LEU A 102 27.50 -5.39 10.79
C LEU A 102 26.97 -6.22 9.63
N SER A 103 27.60 -6.07 8.47
CA SER A 103 27.28 -6.86 7.28
C SER A 103 28.28 -8.01 7.13
N SER A 104 27.76 -9.18 6.76
CA SER A 104 28.60 -10.36 6.50
C SER A 104 29.59 -10.07 5.37
N PHE A 105 30.87 -10.34 5.62
CA PHE A 105 31.90 -10.15 4.61
C PHE A 105 31.92 -11.30 3.58
N SER A 106 31.36 -12.47 3.93
CA SER A 106 31.22 -13.65 3.05
C SER A 106 29.82 -13.76 2.48
N ARG A 107 29.71 -14.09 1.19
CA ARG A 107 28.45 -14.44 0.52
C ARG A 107 28.67 -15.38 -0.67
N GLN A 108 27.62 -16.06 -1.12
CA GLN A 108 27.64 -16.74 -2.42
C GLN A 108 27.37 -15.74 -3.55
N GLY A 109 28.28 -15.66 -4.51
CA GLY A 109 28.13 -14.81 -5.69
C GLY A 109 27.12 -15.37 -6.71
N LEU A 110 26.71 -14.52 -7.66
CA LEU A 110 26.05 -14.98 -8.90
C LEU A 110 27.05 -15.70 -9.81
N THR A 111 28.30 -15.23 -9.80
CA THR A 111 29.44 -15.83 -10.47
C THR A 111 30.62 -15.90 -9.49
N TYR A 112 31.43 -16.96 -9.62
CA TYR A 112 32.74 -17.02 -8.97
C TYR A 112 33.64 -15.90 -9.49
N THR A 113 34.42 -15.28 -8.60
CA THR A 113 35.32 -14.19 -8.94
C THR A 113 36.62 -14.37 -8.17
N LYS A 114 37.68 -14.79 -8.87
CA LYS A 114 38.97 -15.14 -8.25
C LYS A 114 39.57 -14.01 -7.40
N SER A 115 39.44 -12.76 -7.83
CA SER A 115 39.94 -11.60 -7.08
C SER A 115 39.24 -11.35 -5.73
N LEU A 116 38.13 -12.04 -5.48
CA LEU A 116 37.34 -11.95 -4.25
C LEU A 116 37.41 -13.22 -3.41
N ASP A 117 38.28 -14.17 -3.78
CA ASP A 117 38.48 -15.43 -3.07
C ASP A 117 39.92 -15.51 -2.56
N TYR A 118 40.14 -15.05 -1.34
CA TYR A 118 41.49 -14.87 -0.81
C TYR A 118 41.52 -15.04 0.73
N PRO A 119 42.63 -15.45 1.37
CA PRO A 119 42.67 -15.60 2.82
C PRO A 119 42.71 -14.25 3.55
N ILE A 120 42.04 -14.15 4.69
CA ILE A 120 42.08 -13.02 5.63
C ILE A 120 42.67 -13.50 6.95
N SER A 121 43.67 -12.79 7.49
CA SER A 121 44.23 -13.09 8.81
C SER A 121 43.27 -12.63 9.91
N ALA A 122 43.00 -13.51 10.86
CA ALA A 122 42.28 -13.23 12.09
C ALA A 122 43.23 -12.66 13.17
N PRO A 123 42.69 -12.09 14.27
CA PRO A 123 43.50 -11.50 15.34
C PRO A 123 44.44 -12.47 16.07
N ASP A 124 44.13 -13.77 16.09
CA ASP A 124 44.96 -14.81 16.70
C ASP A 124 46.01 -15.41 15.72
N GLY A 125 46.12 -14.85 14.52
CA GLY A 125 47.00 -15.33 13.47
C GLY A 125 46.42 -16.47 12.62
N SER A 126 45.24 -16.99 12.94
CA SER A 126 44.55 -17.97 12.09
C SER A 126 44.01 -17.32 10.80
N PHE A 127 43.65 -18.12 9.79
CA PHE A 127 43.08 -17.63 8.54
C PHE A 127 41.58 -17.90 8.42
N ILE A 128 40.88 -16.93 7.84
CA ILE A 128 39.46 -17.00 7.49
C ILE A 128 39.34 -17.05 5.96
N TYR A 129 38.47 -17.92 5.46
CA TYR A 129 38.25 -18.18 4.03
C TYR A 129 36.78 -17.95 3.66
N PRO A 130 36.46 -17.57 2.41
CA PRO A 130 35.07 -17.50 1.97
C PRO A 130 34.36 -18.84 2.15
N GLY A 131 33.18 -18.80 2.76
CA GLY A 131 32.41 -19.99 3.10
C GLY A 131 32.89 -20.75 4.35
N ASP A 132 33.80 -20.16 5.14
CA ASP A 132 34.32 -20.71 6.39
C ASP A 132 34.99 -22.11 6.22
N SER A 133 35.58 -22.39 5.05
CA SER A 133 36.22 -23.68 4.72
C SER A 133 37.53 -23.50 3.92
N TYR A 134 38.61 -24.10 4.42
CA TYR A 134 39.90 -24.14 3.75
C TYR A 134 39.89 -25.09 2.55
N ASP A 135 39.31 -26.28 2.69
CA ASP A 135 39.29 -27.29 1.62
C ASP A 135 38.54 -26.75 0.39
N LEU A 136 37.37 -26.12 0.60
CA LEU A 136 36.63 -25.49 -0.49
C LEU A 136 37.41 -24.32 -1.11
N PHE A 137 38.19 -23.58 -0.32
CA PHE A 137 39.07 -22.55 -0.87
C PHE A 137 40.13 -23.15 -1.79
N VAL A 138 40.81 -24.23 -1.36
CA VAL A 138 41.83 -24.93 -2.16
C VAL A 138 41.23 -25.49 -3.45
N GLU A 139 40.06 -26.11 -3.38
CA GLU A 139 39.35 -26.60 -4.57
C GLU A 139 39.10 -25.48 -5.58
N ARG A 140 38.60 -24.33 -5.13
CA ARG A 140 38.37 -23.16 -6.00
C ARG A 140 39.67 -22.64 -6.61
N GLN A 141 40.77 -22.61 -5.86
CA GLN A 141 42.08 -22.21 -6.38
C GLN A 141 42.61 -23.19 -7.45
N ASN A 142 42.27 -24.48 -7.35
CA ASN A 142 42.60 -25.51 -8.34
C ASN A 142 41.67 -25.50 -9.57
N GLY A 143 40.73 -24.54 -9.65
CA GLY A 143 39.77 -24.44 -10.75
C GLY A 143 38.48 -25.21 -10.54
N ASN A 144 38.33 -25.92 -9.41
CA ASN A 144 37.12 -26.67 -9.07
C ASN A 144 36.13 -25.77 -8.32
N PHE A 145 35.61 -24.74 -9.00
CA PHE A 145 34.60 -23.83 -8.45
C PHE A 145 33.24 -24.03 -9.10
N LYS A 146 32.18 -23.75 -8.34
CA LYS A 146 30.82 -23.69 -8.88
C LYS A 146 30.56 -22.35 -9.53
N VAL A 147 29.57 -22.29 -10.44
CA VAL A 147 29.11 -21.00 -11.01
C VAL A 147 28.72 -20.04 -9.88
N ARG A 148 27.91 -20.51 -8.93
CA ARG A 148 27.59 -19.79 -7.69
C ARG A 148 28.41 -20.38 -6.55
N ASP A 149 29.48 -19.68 -6.18
CA ASP A 149 30.37 -20.10 -5.10
C ASP A 149 30.61 -18.98 -4.08
N TRP A 150 31.21 -19.37 -2.94
CA TRP A 150 31.59 -18.46 -1.88
C TRP A 150 32.70 -17.50 -2.33
N ARG A 151 32.50 -16.23 -2.02
CA ARG A 151 33.47 -15.15 -2.22
C ARG A 151 33.27 -14.08 -1.16
N TRP A 152 34.28 -13.24 -1.01
CA TRP A 152 34.14 -12.01 -0.25
C TRP A 152 33.26 -10.98 -0.98
N THR A 153 32.69 -10.09 -0.19
CA THR A 153 31.93 -8.94 -0.68
C THR A 153 32.84 -7.87 -1.28
N LEU A 154 34.06 -7.72 -0.76
CA LEU A 154 35.02 -6.68 -1.13
C LEU A 154 36.33 -7.29 -1.66
N SER A 155 37.07 -6.53 -2.47
CA SER A 155 38.41 -6.91 -2.94
C SER A 155 39.43 -6.81 -1.81
N ARG A 156 40.59 -7.45 -1.97
CA ARG A 156 41.69 -7.38 -1.00
C ARG A 156 42.15 -5.95 -0.74
N GLU A 157 42.19 -5.12 -1.79
CA GLU A 157 42.54 -3.71 -1.69
C GLU A 157 41.52 -2.93 -0.84
N GLU A 158 40.23 -3.06 -1.15
CA GLU A 158 39.16 -2.39 -0.41
C GLU A 158 39.06 -2.91 1.04
N PHE A 159 39.28 -4.21 1.26
CA PHE A 159 39.40 -4.78 2.60
C PHE A 159 40.49 -4.09 3.42
N ASN A 160 41.70 -3.97 2.86
CA ASN A 160 42.82 -3.34 3.54
C ASN A 160 42.56 -1.85 3.83
N LYS A 161 41.91 -1.14 2.89
CA LYS A 161 41.48 0.25 3.09
C LYS A 161 40.49 0.38 4.25
N ARG A 162 39.46 -0.47 4.28
CA ARG A 162 38.46 -0.48 5.35
C ARG A 162 39.02 -0.92 6.69
N LEU A 163 39.98 -1.85 6.69
CA LEU A 163 40.69 -2.28 7.90
C LEU A 163 41.46 -1.10 8.52
N LYS A 164 42.19 -0.33 7.69
CA LYS A 164 42.88 0.90 8.14
C LYS A 164 41.92 1.96 8.69
N ASN A 165 40.72 2.04 8.13
CA ASN A 165 39.68 2.99 8.55
C ASN A 165 38.80 2.48 9.72
N ASN A 166 39.20 1.39 10.40
CA ASN A 166 38.45 0.79 11.50
C ASN A 166 36.99 0.42 11.13
N GLU A 167 36.77 0.01 9.87
CA GLU A 167 35.47 -0.42 9.34
C GLU A 167 35.33 -1.95 9.28
N ILE A 168 36.38 -2.70 9.59
CA ILE A 168 36.37 -4.17 9.65
C ILE A 168 36.27 -4.60 11.10
N VAL A 169 35.37 -5.54 11.38
CA VAL A 169 35.15 -6.08 12.73
C VAL A 169 35.32 -7.59 12.70
N PHE A 170 36.20 -8.09 13.55
CA PHE A 170 36.39 -9.51 13.80
C PHE A 170 35.61 -9.91 15.05
N ILE A 171 34.79 -10.96 14.95
CA ILE A 171 34.03 -11.50 16.08
C ILE A 171 34.35 -12.98 16.23
N ASN A 172 34.86 -13.36 17.40
CA ASN A 172 35.02 -14.77 17.75
C ASN A 172 33.66 -15.32 18.21
N LYS A 173 33.15 -16.32 17.50
CA LYS A 173 31.87 -16.96 17.80
C LYS A 173 32.11 -18.42 18.18
N ASN A 174 31.50 -18.85 19.28
CA ASN A 174 31.41 -20.27 19.58
C ASN A 174 30.34 -20.92 18.70
N ILE A 175 30.75 -21.85 17.85
CA ILE A 175 29.86 -22.59 16.94
C ILE A 175 30.06 -24.07 17.25
N LYS A 176 29.04 -24.69 17.85
CA LYS A 176 29.08 -26.11 18.25
C LYS A 176 30.30 -26.47 19.11
N GLY A 177 30.65 -25.61 20.08
CA GLY A 177 31.78 -25.83 20.99
C GLY A 177 33.13 -25.35 20.46
N ILE A 178 33.24 -24.96 19.19
CA ILE A 178 34.48 -24.49 18.58
C ILE A 178 34.43 -22.98 18.39
N ASN A 179 35.43 -22.27 18.92
CA ASN A 179 35.61 -20.84 18.70
C ASN A 179 36.12 -20.58 17.27
N LYS A 180 35.38 -19.80 16.49
CA LYS A 180 35.73 -19.42 15.12
C LYS A 180 35.61 -17.92 14.92
N TRP A 181 36.64 -17.32 14.35
CA TRP A 181 36.60 -15.93 13.92
C TRP A 181 35.72 -15.74 12.69
N LYS A 182 34.88 -14.71 12.74
CA LYS A 182 34.13 -14.21 11.60
C LYS A 182 34.48 -12.77 11.33
N VAL A 183 34.57 -12.43 10.05
CA VAL A 183 34.84 -11.07 9.58
C VAL A 183 33.54 -10.41 9.11
N TYR A 184 33.35 -9.17 9.56
CA TYR A 184 32.25 -8.30 9.19
C TYR A 184 32.80 -6.96 8.74
N TYR A 185 32.00 -6.20 8.00
CA TYR A 185 32.27 -4.79 7.75
C TYR A 185 31.13 -3.92 8.27
N LYS A 186 31.47 -2.71 8.71
CA LYS A 186 30.52 -1.71 9.14
C LYS A 186 29.78 -1.14 7.92
N SER A 187 28.46 -1.24 7.95
CA SER A 187 27.57 -0.57 7.01
C SER A 187 26.90 0.59 7.74
N TYR A 188 27.35 1.80 7.46
CA TYR A 188 26.86 3.01 8.10
C TYR A 188 25.47 3.39 7.59
N PHE A 189 24.67 3.99 8.47
CA PHE A 189 23.41 4.59 8.11
C PHE A 189 23.65 5.70 7.11
N GLU A 190 22.96 5.61 5.98
CA GLU A 190 22.87 6.68 5.01
C GLU A 190 21.39 7.03 4.86
N ASP A 191 21.09 8.33 4.95
CA ASP A 191 19.75 8.83 4.70
C ASP A 191 19.45 8.75 3.20
N LYS A 192 19.05 7.56 2.78
CA LYS A 192 18.75 7.20 1.41
C LYS A 192 17.30 6.74 1.32
N GLN A 193 16.72 7.03 0.17
CA GLN A 193 15.38 6.62 -0.16
C GLN A 193 15.41 5.41 -1.09
N THR A 194 14.70 4.34 -0.70
CA THR A 194 14.58 3.12 -1.50
C THR A 194 13.12 2.89 -1.92
N PRO A 195 12.84 2.28 -3.08
CA PRO A 195 11.48 1.91 -3.45
C PRO A 195 10.82 1.00 -2.41
N PHE A 196 9.51 1.10 -2.26
CA PHE A 196 8.75 0.15 -1.46
C PHE A 196 8.80 -1.26 -2.08
N SER A 197 8.79 -2.29 -1.23
CA SER A 197 8.62 -3.68 -1.65
C SER A 197 7.21 -3.88 -2.21
N ASN A 198 7.05 -4.70 -3.24
CA ASN A 198 5.74 -5.17 -3.69
C ASN A 198 5.19 -6.31 -2.83
N TYR A 199 5.78 -6.57 -1.67
CA TYR A 199 5.29 -7.55 -0.71
C TYR A 199 5.07 -6.88 0.65
N ILE A 200 3.82 -6.94 1.12
CA ILE A 200 3.36 -6.33 2.37
C ILE A 200 3.05 -7.44 3.37
N GLU A 201 3.91 -7.60 4.37
CA GLU A 201 3.70 -8.56 5.48
C GLU A 201 2.90 -7.97 6.64
N GLU A 202 2.88 -6.65 6.74
CA GLU A 202 2.21 -5.92 7.80
C GLU A 202 0.70 -5.82 7.54
N HIS A 203 -0.06 -5.34 8.52
CA HIS A 203 -1.48 -4.98 8.35
C HIS A 203 -2.44 -6.14 8.03
N THR A 204 -2.35 -7.26 8.75
CA THR A 204 -3.23 -8.43 8.57
C THR A 204 -4.73 -8.15 8.79
N ASN A 205 -5.60 -9.05 8.30
CA ASN A 205 -7.07 -8.97 8.45
C ASN A 205 -7.50 -8.89 9.92
N ALA A 206 -6.83 -9.61 10.82
CA ALA A 206 -7.15 -9.62 12.25
C ALA A 206 -7.15 -8.19 12.86
N LYS A 207 -6.22 -7.34 12.42
CA LYS A 207 -6.16 -5.94 12.86
C LYS A 207 -7.34 -5.11 12.32
N GLY A 208 -7.82 -5.39 11.10
CA GLY A 208 -8.96 -4.69 10.51
C GLY A 208 -10.28 -5.02 11.21
N SER A 209 -10.52 -6.29 11.52
CA SER A 209 -11.70 -6.71 12.28
C SER A 209 -11.71 -6.16 13.71
N ALA A 210 -10.55 -6.09 14.37
CA ALA A 210 -10.45 -5.49 15.71
C ALA A 210 -10.79 -3.99 15.69
N GLU A 211 -10.36 -3.27 14.66
CA GLU A 211 -10.64 -1.85 14.51
C GLU A 211 -12.14 -1.58 14.30
N ILE A 212 -12.81 -2.33 13.42
CA ILE A 212 -14.24 -2.15 13.21
C ILE A 212 -15.02 -2.41 14.51
N LYS A 213 -14.64 -3.46 15.26
CA LYS A 213 -15.23 -3.74 16.57
C LYS A 213 -15.04 -2.59 17.55
N ASN A 214 -13.88 -1.95 17.57
CA ASN A 214 -13.64 -0.80 18.45
C ASN A 214 -14.50 0.42 18.08
N ILE A 215 -14.87 0.58 16.81
CA ILE A 215 -15.73 1.67 16.35
C ILE A 215 -17.21 1.36 16.64
N PHE A 216 -17.60 0.08 16.55
CA PHE A 216 -18.99 -0.37 16.69
C PHE A 216 -19.23 -1.22 17.94
N ASN A 217 -18.59 -0.87 19.06
CA ASN A 217 -18.86 -1.45 20.40
C ASN A 217 -18.82 -2.99 20.47
N GLY A 218 -17.92 -3.61 19.71
CA GLY A 218 -17.70 -5.05 19.70
C GLY A 218 -18.59 -5.83 18.72
N GLU A 219 -19.54 -5.18 18.07
CA GLU A 219 -20.44 -5.83 17.13
C GLU A 219 -19.73 -6.21 15.82
N ARG A 220 -20.04 -7.40 15.32
CA ARG A 220 -19.58 -7.86 14.00
C ARG A 220 -20.58 -7.40 12.94
N ILE A 221 -20.55 -6.12 12.61
CA ILE A 221 -21.49 -5.52 11.65
C ILE A 221 -21.03 -5.62 10.18
N PHE A 222 -19.77 -6.00 9.93
CA PHE A 222 -19.21 -6.12 8.60
C PHE A 222 -18.17 -7.24 8.58
N ASP A 223 -18.26 -8.16 7.63
CA ASP A 223 -17.48 -9.38 7.66
C ASP A 223 -16.03 -9.21 7.21
N PHE A 224 -15.79 -8.36 6.21
CA PHE A 224 -14.49 -8.28 5.54
C PHE A 224 -13.98 -6.85 5.38
N PRO A 225 -13.87 -6.05 6.47
CA PRO A 225 -13.32 -4.71 6.35
C PRO A 225 -11.84 -4.81 6.00
N LYS A 226 -11.42 -4.04 5.00
CA LYS A 226 -9.99 -3.88 4.71
C LYS A 226 -9.29 -3.23 5.92
N ASN A 227 -8.02 -3.56 6.11
CA ASN A 227 -7.20 -3.00 7.18
C ASN A 227 -6.86 -1.51 6.90
N ILE A 228 -7.03 -0.61 7.89
CA ILE A 228 -6.67 0.81 7.70
C ILE A 228 -5.22 0.98 7.28
N GLY A 229 -4.30 0.22 7.88
CA GLY A 229 -2.87 0.32 7.63
C GLY A 229 -2.48 -0.13 6.23
N LEU A 230 -3.19 -1.11 5.65
CA LEU A 230 -3.02 -1.45 4.23
C LEU A 230 -3.40 -0.26 3.34
N LEU A 231 -4.54 0.35 3.61
CA LEU A 231 -5.04 1.51 2.85
C LEU A 231 -4.10 2.71 3.01
N MET A 232 -3.62 2.97 4.23
CA MET A 232 -2.60 3.99 4.50
C MET A 232 -1.31 3.71 3.74
N HIS A 233 -0.86 2.45 3.69
CA HIS A 233 0.34 2.06 2.97
C HIS A 233 0.20 2.38 1.48
N ILE A 234 -0.87 1.92 0.82
CA ILE A 234 -1.06 2.14 -0.62
C ILE A 234 -1.32 3.61 -0.97
N ILE A 235 -2.07 4.35 -0.15
CA ILE A 235 -2.29 5.80 -0.35
C ILE A 235 -0.95 6.54 -0.23
N ASN A 236 -0.10 6.17 0.74
CA ASN A 236 1.18 6.81 0.97
C ASN A 236 2.24 6.46 -0.09
N LEU A 237 1.99 5.48 -0.96
CA LEU A 237 2.78 5.27 -2.18
C LEU A 237 2.62 6.45 -3.14
N ASN A 238 1.52 7.20 -3.09
CA ASN A 238 1.42 8.46 -3.82
C ASN A 238 2.13 9.57 -3.04
N ILE A 239 3.11 10.22 -3.67
CA ILE A 239 3.90 11.29 -3.04
C ILE A 239 3.08 12.56 -2.75
N ASN A 240 1.96 12.76 -3.46
CA ASN A 240 1.15 13.96 -3.34
C ASN A 240 0.26 13.91 -2.09
N LYS A 241 0.68 14.64 -1.05
CA LYS A 241 -0.08 14.82 0.20
C LYS A 241 -1.37 15.66 0.06
N ASN A 242 -1.66 16.16 -1.13
CA ASN A 242 -2.87 16.92 -1.47
C ASN A 242 -3.69 16.18 -2.55
N ALA A 243 -3.47 14.87 -2.69
CA ALA A 243 -4.16 14.05 -3.68
C ALA A 243 -5.67 13.98 -3.44
N ARG A 244 -6.42 13.78 -4.53
CA ARG A 244 -7.83 13.40 -4.49
C ARG A 244 -7.93 11.89 -4.61
N ILE A 245 -8.62 11.27 -3.68
CA ILE A 245 -8.71 9.81 -3.54
C ILE A 245 -10.16 9.41 -3.78
N LEU A 246 -10.38 8.56 -4.77
CA LEU A 246 -11.69 8.03 -5.10
C LEU A 246 -11.69 6.54 -4.77
N ASP A 247 -12.68 6.10 -3.99
CA ASP A 247 -12.98 4.70 -3.77
C ASP A 247 -14.45 4.47 -4.11
N PHE A 248 -14.68 3.82 -5.24
CA PHE A 248 -16.02 3.54 -5.75
C PHE A 248 -16.55 2.15 -5.38
N PHE A 249 -15.88 1.48 -4.43
CA PHE A 249 -16.32 0.26 -3.74
C PHE A 249 -16.05 0.40 -2.24
N ALA A 250 -16.55 1.48 -1.64
CA ALA A 250 -16.09 1.91 -0.32
C ALA A 250 -16.35 0.91 0.82
N GLY A 251 -17.37 0.05 0.69
CA GLY A 251 -17.66 -1.03 1.64
C GLY A 251 -17.84 -0.48 3.05
N SER A 252 -16.94 -0.80 3.99
CA SER A 252 -17.01 -0.27 5.36
C SER A 252 -16.52 1.17 5.52
N GLY A 253 -16.07 1.86 4.47
CA GLY A 253 -15.51 3.22 4.57
C GLY A 253 -14.06 3.28 5.08
N THR A 254 -13.29 2.19 4.92
CA THR A 254 -11.90 2.11 5.40
C THR A 254 -11.00 3.15 4.73
N THR A 255 -11.19 3.39 3.42
CA THR A 255 -10.39 4.38 2.66
C THR A 255 -10.52 5.78 3.24
N GLY A 256 -11.74 6.23 3.56
CA GLY A 256 -11.95 7.55 4.18
C GLY A 256 -11.24 7.67 5.53
N HIS A 257 -11.31 6.64 6.38
CA HIS A 257 -10.59 6.61 7.66
C HIS A 257 -9.06 6.69 7.44
N ALA A 258 -8.50 5.91 6.50
CA ALA A 258 -7.07 5.92 6.21
C ALA A 258 -6.59 7.31 5.73
N VAL A 259 -7.41 8.02 4.95
CA VAL A 259 -7.09 9.38 4.49
C VAL A 259 -7.05 10.38 5.65
N LEU A 260 -8.05 10.34 6.54
CA LEU A 260 -8.09 11.20 7.74
C LEU A 260 -6.87 10.95 8.64
N GLU A 261 -6.54 9.68 8.86
CA GLU A 261 -5.39 9.30 9.68
C GLU A 261 -4.05 9.73 9.05
N LEU A 262 -3.88 9.59 7.73
CA LEU A 262 -2.68 10.07 7.04
C LEU A 262 -2.53 11.59 7.15
N ASN A 263 -3.59 12.35 6.88
CA ASN A 263 -3.55 13.81 7.00
C ASN A 263 -3.20 14.25 8.43
N LYS A 264 -3.74 13.57 9.46
CA LYS A 264 -3.37 13.81 10.86
C LYS A 264 -1.88 13.52 11.12
N LYS A 265 -1.34 12.43 10.58
CA LYS A 265 0.06 12.02 10.81
C LYS A 265 1.09 12.87 10.09
N ASP A 266 0.81 13.25 8.84
CA ASP A 266 1.81 13.80 7.94
C ASP A 266 1.56 15.25 7.51
N GLY A 267 0.54 15.89 8.09
CA GLY A 267 0.12 17.26 7.81
C GLY A 267 -0.46 17.46 6.41
N GLY A 268 -0.83 16.38 5.72
CA GLY A 268 -1.41 16.44 4.39
C GLY A 268 -2.82 17.03 4.34
N SER A 269 -3.27 17.34 3.12
CA SER A 269 -4.61 17.85 2.84
C SER A 269 -5.32 17.00 1.77
N ARG A 270 -5.11 15.68 1.83
CA ARG A 270 -5.76 14.73 0.91
C ARG A 270 -7.28 14.81 1.09
N ILE A 271 -8.01 14.74 -0.02
CA ILE A 271 -9.49 14.75 -0.05
C ILE A 271 -9.94 13.39 -0.55
N PHE A 272 -10.99 12.82 0.06
CA PHE A 272 -11.56 11.56 -0.38
C PHE A 272 -12.99 11.71 -0.89
N THR A 273 -13.38 10.84 -1.81
CA THR A 273 -14.75 10.61 -2.27
C THR A 273 -15.00 9.12 -2.22
N LEU A 274 -16.05 8.72 -1.50
CA LEU A 274 -16.46 7.33 -1.36
C LEU A 274 -17.78 7.12 -2.10
N VAL A 275 -17.87 6.04 -2.86
CA VAL A 275 -19.11 5.56 -3.45
C VAL A 275 -19.32 4.13 -3.02
N THR A 276 -20.52 3.83 -2.53
CA THR A 276 -20.96 2.48 -2.19
C THR A 276 -22.45 2.37 -2.50
N ASN A 277 -22.92 1.17 -2.84
CA ASN A 277 -24.34 0.88 -2.82
C ASN A 277 -24.84 0.84 -1.36
N ASN A 278 -26.15 0.97 -1.17
CA ASN A 278 -26.79 0.78 0.13
C ASN A 278 -27.45 -0.61 0.26
N GLU A 279 -26.87 -1.63 -0.38
CA GLU A 279 -27.28 -3.01 -0.16
C GLU A 279 -27.03 -3.37 1.31
N ASN A 280 -27.98 -4.02 1.97
CA ASN A 280 -27.92 -4.38 3.40
C ASN A 280 -27.55 -3.19 4.31
N ASP A 281 -27.98 -1.97 3.96
CA ASP A 281 -27.71 -0.74 4.68
C ASP A 281 -26.22 -0.43 4.89
N ILE A 282 -25.35 -0.93 4.01
CA ILE A 282 -23.89 -0.73 4.10
C ILE A 282 -23.53 0.77 4.02
N ALA A 283 -24.22 1.55 3.20
CA ALA A 283 -23.90 2.98 3.06
C ALA A 283 -24.27 3.75 4.33
N THR A 284 -25.47 3.53 4.86
CA THR A 284 -25.99 4.29 6.01
C THR A 284 -25.48 3.77 7.35
N ASN A 285 -25.64 2.48 7.61
CA ASN A 285 -25.41 1.90 8.94
C ASN A 285 -23.95 1.53 9.18
N ILE A 286 -23.14 1.45 8.12
CA ILE A 286 -21.73 1.03 8.22
C ILE A 286 -20.78 2.13 7.75
N THR A 287 -20.86 2.53 6.47
CA THR A 287 -19.91 3.50 5.88
C THR A 287 -20.06 4.87 6.52
N TYR A 288 -21.27 5.42 6.47
CA TYR A 288 -21.57 6.73 7.04
C TYR A 288 -21.36 6.71 8.55
N GLU A 289 -21.91 5.71 9.24
CA GLU A 289 -21.80 5.62 10.69
C GLU A 289 -20.34 5.51 11.18
N ARG A 290 -19.50 4.72 10.50
CA ARG A 290 -18.06 4.65 10.80
C ARG A 290 -17.42 6.02 10.69
N LEU A 291 -17.63 6.72 9.57
CA LEU A 291 -17.03 8.02 9.32
C LEU A 291 -17.57 9.08 10.27
N TYR A 292 -18.87 9.06 10.58
CA TYR A 292 -19.48 9.95 11.55
C TYR A 292 -18.84 9.77 12.93
N ARG A 293 -18.76 8.52 13.41
CA ARG A 293 -18.16 8.16 14.70
C ARG A 293 -16.75 8.70 14.86
N ILE A 294 -15.84 8.32 13.95
CA ILE A 294 -14.43 8.73 14.07
C ILE A 294 -14.25 10.24 13.90
N ASN A 295 -15.16 10.90 13.17
CA ASN A 295 -15.06 12.33 12.89
C ASN A 295 -15.63 13.20 14.00
N ARG A 296 -16.63 12.70 14.74
CA ARG A 296 -17.31 13.40 15.84
C ARG A 296 -16.94 12.92 17.24
N GLY A 297 -16.37 11.71 17.36
CA GLY A 297 -16.08 11.06 18.65
C GLY A 297 -17.28 10.42 19.33
N VAL A 298 -18.45 10.44 18.69
CA VAL A 298 -19.72 9.91 19.20
C VAL A 298 -20.50 9.24 18.06
N GLY A 299 -21.28 8.20 18.36
CA GLY A 299 -22.21 7.58 17.40
C GLY A 299 -23.39 8.48 17.05
N THR A 300 -24.12 8.16 15.97
CA THR A 300 -25.29 8.96 15.58
C THR A 300 -26.39 8.96 16.62
N ASN A 301 -26.42 7.98 17.53
CA ASN A 301 -27.39 7.90 18.62
C ASN A 301 -26.86 8.55 19.93
N GLY A 302 -25.71 9.21 19.89
CA GLY A 302 -25.11 9.89 21.05
C GLY A 302 -24.27 8.98 21.94
N GLU A 303 -24.00 7.73 21.52
CA GLU A 303 -23.25 6.76 22.31
C GLU A 303 -21.72 6.92 22.19
N LEU A 304 -21.02 6.64 23.29
CA LEU A 304 -19.56 6.50 23.30
C LEU A 304 -19.14 5.12 22.79
N PHE A 305 -17.89 5.01 22.33
CA PHE A 305 -17.34 3.77 21.79
C PHE A 305 -15.85 3.59 22.08
N GLU A 306 -15.33 2.37 21.96
CA GLU A 306 -13.96 2.04 22.40
C GLU A 306 -12.87 2.85 21.68
N TRP A 307 -13.05 3.13 20.38
CA TRP A 307 -12.09 3.94 19.63
C TRP A 307 -12.02 5.39 20.16
N SER A 308 -13.13 6.01 20.57
CA SER A 308 -13.11 7.40 21.09
C SER A 308 -12.48 7.54 22.47
N LYS A 309 -12.31 6.44 23.22
CA LYS A 309 -11.56 6.45 24.49
C LYS A 309 -10.04 6.63 24.31
N LYS A 310 -9.51 6.32 23.13
CA LYS A 310 -8.05 6.31 22.84
C LYS A 310 -7.65 7.26 21.72
N ASN A 311 -8.61 7.85 21.04
CA ASN A 311 -8.37 8.69 19.86
C ASN A 311 -9.22 9.95 19.94
N GLU A 312 -8.65 11.04 19.46
CA GLU A 312 -9.37 12.30 19.29
C GLU A 312 -10.15 12.31 17.97
N PRO A 313 -11.34 12.94 17.93
CA PRO A 313 -12.10 13.10 16.69
C PRO A 313 -11.32 13.85 15.61
N TYR A 314 -11.52 13.47 14.36
CA TYR A 314 -10.83 14.12 13.24
C TYR A 314 -11.38 15.52 12.90
N ASN A 315 -12.63 15.84 13.22
CA ASN A 315 -13.27 17.14 12.98
C ASN A 315 -13.17 17.66 11.53
N SER A 316 -13.21 16.75 10.56
CA SER A 316 -13.24 17.03 9.13
C SER A 316 -14.66 17.33 8.64
N ASN A 317 -14.78 17.99 7.49
CA ASN A 317 -16.07 18.16 6.82
C ASN A 317 -16.46 16.86 6.13
N LEU A 318 -17.65 16.33 6.46
CA LEU A 318 -18.22 15.15 5.80
C LEU A 318 -19.55 15.56 5.17
N SER A 319 -19.60 15.53 3.83
CA SER A 319 -20.83 15.72 3.06
C SER A 319 -21.30 14.37 2.52
N VAL A 320 -22.59 14.10 2.66
CA VAL A 320 -23.20 12.83 2.24
C VAL A 320 -24.28 13.14 1.23
N PHE A 321 -24.27 12.38 0.13
CA PHE A 321 -25.19 12.56 -0.99
C PHE A 321 -25.82 11.21 -1.32
N ASN A 322 -27.11 11.23 -1.66
CA ASN A 322 -27.84 10.07 -2.14
C ASN A 322 -28.13 10.24 -3.63
N ILE A 323 -28.08 9.14 -4.38
CA ILE A 323 -28.52 9.10 -5.77
C ILE A 323 -30.01 8.71 -5.76
N ASN A 324 -30.85 9.61 -6.25
CA ASN A 324 -32.28 9.36 -6.39
C ASN A 324 -32.60 9.10 -7.86
N TYR A 325 -33.36 8.04 -8.13
CA TYR A 325 -33.92 7.76 -9.45
C TYR A 325 -35.33 8.34 -9.51
N LEU A 326 -35.62 9.05 -10.59
CA LEU A 326 -36.92 9.69 -10.81
C LEU A 326 -37.49 9.15 -12.11
N ASN A 327 -38.69 8.56 -12.03
CA ASN A 327 -39.45 8.16 -13.21
C ASN A 327 -40.33 9.33 -13.64
N ILE A 328 -39.88 10.09 -14.65
CA ILE A 328 -40.54 11.31 -15.12
C ILE A 328 -40.89 11.15 -16.59
N GLY A 329 -42.18 11.25 -16.91
CA GLY A 329 -42.65 11.35 -18.28
C GLY A 329 -42.22 12.68 -18.90
N LEU A 330 -41.61 12.66 -20.09
CA LEU A 330 -41.13 13.86 -20.79
C LEU A 330 -42.23 14.89 -21.10
N ASN A 331 -43.50 14.46 -21.06
CA ASN A 331 -44.68 15.31 -21.34
C ASN A 331 -45.30 15.91 -20.06
N GLU A 332 -44.79 15.58 -18.87
CA GLU A 332 -45.34 16.04 -17.60
C GLU A 332 -44.68 17.33 -17.09
N ILE A 333 -45.14 18.48 -17.60
CA ILE A 333 -44.59 19.81 -17.31
C ILE A 333 -44.45 20.09 -15.80
N ASN A 334 -45.42 19.66 -14.98
CA ASN A 334 -45.37 19.85 -13.53
C ASN A 334 -44.23 19.08 -12.87
N GLN A 335 -44.00 17.83 -13.29
CA GLN A 335 -42.88 17.02 -12.81
C GLN A 335 -41.53 17.60 -13.28
N LEU A 336 -41.48 18.10 -14.53
CA LEU A 336 -40.28 18.72 -15.09
C LEU A 336 -39.89 20.01 -14.34
N ASN A 337 -40.88 20.84 -13.97
CA ASN A 337 -40.66 22.03 -13.16
C ASN A 337 -40.16 21.70 -11.75
N LYS A 338 -40.62 20.58 -11.16
CA LYS A 338 -40.11 20.09 -9.88
C LYS A 338 -38.67 19.62 -10.02
N LEU A 339 -38.37 18.80 -11.03
CA LEU A 339 -37.02 18.33 -11.33
C LEU A 339 -36.06 19.51 -11.57
N LEU A 340 -36.49 20.56 -12.27
CA LEU A 340 -35.71 21.76 -12.48
C LEU A 340 -35.28 22.41 -11.16
N LYS A 341 -36.19 22.49 -10.18
CA LYS A 341 -35.88 23.01 -8.85
C LYS A 341 -34.87 22.10 -8.13
N ASP A 342 -35.07 20.79 -8.17
CA ASP A 342 -34.20 19.81 -7.52
C ASP A 342 -32.80 19.81 -8.12
N VAL A 343 -32.68 19.83 -9.45
CA VAL A 343 -31.39 19.92 -10.16
C VAL A 343 -30.68 21.23 -9.87
N ASN A 344 -31.38 22.37 -9.90
CA ASN A 344 -30.76 23.66 -9.57
C ASN A 344 -30.33 23.75 -8.11
N LYS A 345 -31.08 23.12 -7.19
CA LYS A 345 -30.65 22.98 -5.79
C LYS A 345 -29.38 22.12 -5.69
N MET A 346 -29.37 20.95 -6.32
CA MET A 346 -28.20 20.07 -6.38
C MET A 346 -26.97 20.82 -6.94
N LEU A 347 -27.10 21.52 -8.07
CA LEU A 347 -26.00 22.28 -8.66
C LEU A 347 -25.45 23.34 -7.69
N LYS A 348 -26.33 24.04 -6.96
CA LYS A 348 -25.91 24.98 -5.90
C LYS A 348 -25.20 24.29 -4.75
N ASP A 349 -25.70 23.15 -4.28
CA ASP A 349 -25.10 22.35 -3.20
C ASP A 349 -23.68 21.86 -3.59
N PHE A 350 -23.44 21.62 -4.89
CA PHE A 350 -22.11 21.30 -5.45
C PHE A 350 -21.26 22.55 -5.81
N GLY A 351 -21.72 23.75 -5.49
CA GLY A 351 -21.01 25.01 -5.81
C GLY A 351 -20.97 25.34 -7.31
N VAL A 352 -21.80 24.70 -8.13
CA VAL A 352 -21.90 24.95 -9.57
C VAL A 352 -22.81 26.14 -9.81
N LYS A 353 -22.25 27.20 -10.41
CA LYS A 353 -22.97 28.47 -10.67
C LYS A 353 -23.95 28.41 -11.86
N ASN A 354 -23.88 27.37 -12.69
CA ASN A 354 -24.77 27.22 -13.83
C ASN A 354 -26.18 26.88 -13.35
N ILE A 355 -27.12 27.78 -13.58
CA ILE A 355 -28.54 27.56 -13.32
C ILE A 355 -29.19 27.15 -14.64
N ILE A 356 -29.94 26.06 -14.63
CA ILE A 356 -30.80 25.67 -15.74
C ILE A 356 -32.02 26.61 -15.69
N GLN A 357 -32.20 27.40 -16.74
CA GLN A 357 -33.15 28.52 -16.77
C GLN A 357 -34.60 28.05 -16.82
N ASP A 358 -34.89 27.01 -17.61
CA ASP A 358 -36.24 26.51 -17.80
C ASP A 358 -36.28 24.99 -18.05
N SER A 359 -37.50 24.49 -18.03
CA SER A 359 -37.89 23.11 -18.25
C SER A 359 -37.51 22.57 -19.64
N ASN A 360 -37.50 23.41 -20.69
CA ASN A 360 -37.11 22.98 -22.03
C ASN A 360 -35.59 22.79 -22.14
N ASN A 361 -34.80 23.68 -21.52
CA ASN A 361 -33.34 23.54 -21.42
C ASN A 361 -32.96 22.27 -20.66
N LEU A 362 -33.67 22.00 -19.56
CA LEU A 362 -33.51 20.75 -18.80
C LEU A 362 -33.81 19.53 -19.68
N LEU A 363 -34.93 19.53 -20.42
CA LEU A 363 -35.31 18.43 -21.30
C LEU A 363 -34.25 18.15 -22.38
N SER A 364 -33.72 19.20 -23.00
CA SER A 364 -32.64 19.07 -23.99
C SER A 364 -31.40 18.43 -23.40
N LYS A 365 -31.03 18.78 -22.16
CA LYS A 365 -29.89 18.19 -21.46
C LYS A 365 -30.17 16.73 -21.08
N LEU A 366 -31.35 16.43 -20.55
CA LEU A 366 -31.73 15.05 -20.20
C LEU A 366 -31.73 14.12 -21.42
N ARG A 367 -32.20 14.59 -22.58
CA ARG A 367 -32.16 13.83 -23.85
C ARG A 367 -30.74 13.59 -24.37
N SER A 368 -29.77 14.39 -23.95
CA SER A 368 -28.35 14.17 -24.29
C SER A 368 -27.68 13.12 -23.40
N LEU A 369 -28.28 12.78 -22.27
CA LEU A 369 -27.82 11.70 -21.42
C LEU A 369 -28.26 10.36 -22.02
N LYS A 370 -27.41 9.34 -21.92
CA LYS A 370 -27.84 7.98 -22.26
C LYS A 370 -29.00 7.60 -21.33
N PRO A 371 -30.16 7.16 -21.87
CA PRO A 371 -31.19 6.59 -21.03
C PRO A 371 -30.62 5.38 -20.28
N LEU A 372 -30.98 5.25 -19.00
CA LEU A 372 -30.80 3.98 -18.32
C LEU A 372 -31.79 3.02 -18.98
N GLU A 373 -31.28 2.10 -19.80
CA GLU A 373 -32.08 0.96 -20.25
C GLU A 373 -32.49 0.18 -19.00
N ASP A 374 -33.79 -0.03 -18.81
CA ASP A 374 -34.32 -0.78 -17.68
C ASP A 374 -33.56 -2.11 -17.57
N LYS A 375 -33.05 -2.40 -16.37
CA LYS A 375 -32.40 -3.66 -16.02
C LYS A 375 -33.41 -4.73 -15.64
#